data_AF-A0A085LR89-F1
#
_entry.id   AF-A0A085LR89-F1
#
_cell.length_a   1.000
_cell.length_b   1.000
_cell.length_c   1.000
_cell.angle_alpha   90.00
_cell.angle_beta   90.00
_cell.angle_gamma   90.00
#
_symmetry.space_group_name_H-M   'P 1'
#
loop_
_entity.id
_entity.type
_entity.pdbx_description
1 polymer ?
#
loop_
_entity_poly.entity_id
_entity_poly.type
_entity_poly.pdbx_seq_one_letter_code
_entity_poly.pdbx_strand_id
1 'polypeptide(L)'
;MSSLLLAGFNGGNGTGFTPLPYSASGEIFKLATFSSVDLPGRWIYRVDEQIIAGGFLTIAPDKGSMLGGISVNISGPCLPPSMPPDRAIPGVILRKDVLNYQVNAFDSPAPDLLTITWSPYNLTSDTQAKVTVDLLGYWEDAEVQRFERVGIVAQNILNTGTLKLKPKELHRPRDISLADKWKDFEFGVVRVALTDKPDIGVLYSTITSLSWYFLSDWELNYGADWALKRCLQWYKKDGRWRNFWMDLEPCPCTLDQAIFDIGRFMPYLECDMNGDGGCYYHRGASHCVMSTQATWTGAQTVCCYDVDGWLMHSDDYEDLDVLSYYSPGIPYRAHTFGSYPFRMPPYVPSLSNWFHDLAPYHMCCRFADQCSFLFWRRQTRSCQDYTPPTSGGVATTRDLINNARLLIWRYLYFIVT
;
A
#
# COMPACT_ATOMS: atom_id res chain seq x y z
N MET A 1 -29.07 -20.15 -42.64
CA MET A 1 -27.74 -20.01 -42.02
C MET A 1 -27.65 -18.60 -41.49
N SER A 2 -27.74 -18.41 -40.18
CA SER A 2 -27.61 -17.10 -39.54
C SER A 2 -26.14 -16.69 -39.61
N SER A 3 -25.81 -15.70 -40.41
CA SER A 3 -24.45 -15.13 -40.46
C SER A 3 -24.17 -14.39 -39.15
N LEU A 4 -23.39 -15.02 -38.27
CA LEU A 4 -22.80 -14.39 -37.09
C LEU A 4 -21.80 -13.32 -37.57
N LEU A 5 -22.17 -12.05 -37.41
CA LEU A 5 -21.29 -10.93 -37.70
C LEU A 5 -20.52 -10.58 -36.43
N LEU A 6 -19.20 -10.49 -36.56
CA LEU A 6 -18.28 -10.13 -35.49
C LEU A 6 -17.69 -8.75 -35.80
N ALA A 7 -17.94 -7.77 -34.94
CA ALA A 7 -17.29 -6.45 -34.94
C ALA A 7 -16.46 -6.27 -33.67
N GLY A 8 -15.30 -5.62 -33.78
CA GLY A 8 -14.32 -5.52 -32.69
C GLY A 8 -12.98 -4.99 -33.19
N PHE A 9 -12.08 -4.77 -32.24
CA PHE A 9 -10.71 -4.35 -32.50
C PHE A 9 -9.79 -5.57 -32.42
N ASN A 10 -8.85 -5.67 -33.36
CA ASN A 10 -7.71 -6.54 -33.20
C ASN A 10 -6.67 -5.78 -32.36
N GLY A 11 -6.32 -6.31 -31.19
CA GLY A 11 -5.40 -5.66 -30.24
C GLY A 11 -3.97 -5.55 -30.73
N GLY A 12 -3.63 -6.25 -31.82
CA GLY A 12 -2.26 -6.31 -32.30
C GLY A 12 -1.35 -7.04 -31.29
N ASN A 13 -0.14 -7.41 -31.72
CA ASN A 13 0.88 -8.02 -30.86
C ASN A 13 0.42 -9.24 -30.00
N GLY A 14 -0.54 -10.03 -30.48
CA GLY A 14 -1.01 -11.24 -29.80
C GLY A 14 -1.91 -11.00 -28.58
N THR A 15 -2.35 -9.77 -28.32
CA THR A 15 -3.21 -9.41 -27.17
C THR A 15 -4.69 -9.77 -27.36
N GLY A 16 -5.01 -10.46 -28.47
CA GLY A 16 -6.33 -11.00 -28.75
C GLY A 16 -7.24 -10.05 -29.54
N PHE A 17 -8.51 -10.44 -29.65
CA PHE A 17 -9.56 -9.67 -30.30
C PHE A 17 -10.53 -9.15 -29.23
N THR A 18 -10.76 -7.84 -29.22
CA THR A 18 -11.71 -7.21 -28.30
C THR A 18 -13.02 -6.96 -29.06
N PRO A 19 -14.08 -7.75 -28.81
CA PRO A 19 -15.36 -7.57 -29.49
C PRO A 19 -16.04 -6.26 -29.06
N LEU A 20 -16.71 -5.59 -29.99
CA LEU A 20 -17.66 -4.53 -29.67
C LEU A 20 -18.91 -5.14 -28.98
N PRO A 21 -19.65 -4.39 -28.14
CA PRO A 21 -20.92 -4.83 -27.58
C PRO A 21 -21.90 -5.30 -28.66
N TYR A 22 -22.72 -6.31 -28.37
CA TYR A 22 -23.70 -6.89 -29.32
C TYR A 22 -23.09 -7.59 -30.56
N SER A 23 -21.76 -7.72 -30.63
CA SER A 23 -21.04 -8.54 -31.59
C SER A 23 -21.26 -10.04 -31.31
N ALA A 24 -21.35 -10.87 -32.35
CA ALA A 24 -21.61 -12.31 -32.26
C ALA A 24 -22.85 -12.75 -31.46
N SER A 25 -23.79 -11.84 -31.16
CA SER A 25 -25.06 -12.16 -30.48
C SER A 25 -26.28 -12.12 -31.41
N GLY A 26 -26.09 -11.91 -32.71
CA GLY A 26 -27.19 -11.72 -33.67
C GLY A 26 -27.86 -10.35 -33.59
N GLU A 27 -27.38 -9.47 -32.71
CA GLU A 27 -27.93 -8.14 -32.46
C GLU A 27 -27.00 -7.01 -32.91
N ILE A 28 -26.11 -7.27 -33.88
CA ILE A 28 -25.07 -6.33 -34.31
C ILE A 28 -25.62 -4.98 -34.78
N PHE A 29 -26.87 -4.92 -35.26
CA PHE A 29 -27.56 -3.68 -35.63
C PHE A 29 -27.69 -2.69 -34.45
N LYS A 30 -27.65 -3.18 -33.21
CA LYS A 30 -27.65 -2.34 -32.00
C LYS A 30 -26.41 -1.46 -31.90
N LEU A 31 -25.31 -1.78 -32.60
CA LEU A 31 -24.13 -0.92 -32.66
C LEU A 31 -24.41 0.45 -33.28
N ALA A 32 -25.43 0.57 -34.15
CA ALA A 32 -25.84 1.84 -34.75
C ALA A 32 -26.82 2.63 -33.87
N THR A 33 -27.52 1.95 -32.95
CA THR A 33 -28.56 2.57 -32.09
C THR A 33 -28.03 2.93 -30.71
N PHE A 34 -27.14 2.12 -30.16
CA PHE A 34 -26.52 2.30 -28.86
C PHE A 34 -25.10 2.84 -28.98
N SER A 35 -24.57 3.35 -27.88
CA SER A 35 -23.28 4.03 -27.84
C SER A 35 -22.69 4.01 -26.43
N SER A 36 -21.37 4.13 -26.33
CA SER A 36 -20.64 4.41 -25.07
C SER A 36 -20.48 5.92 -24.78
N VAL A 37 -21.06 6.77 -25.64
CA VAL A 37 -21.13 8.22 -25.51
C VAL A 37 -22.57 8.69 -25.77
N ASP A 38 -22.90 9.95 -25.50
CA ASP A 38 -24.26 10.50 -25.77
C ASP A 38 -24.55 10.74 -27.27
N LEU A 39 -23.94 9.96 -28.16
CA LEU A 39 -24.13 10.03 -29.61
C LEU A 39 -24.36 8.61 -30.18
N PRO A 40 -25.60 8.28 -30.60
CA PRO A 40 -25.94 6.97 -31.17
C PRO A 40 -24.95 6.54 -32.28
N GLY A 41 -24.56 5.26 -32.28
CA GLY A 41 -23.66 4.72 -33.30
C GLY A 41 -22.18 5.00 -33.07
N ARG A 42 -21.82 5.79 -32.05
CA ARG A 42 -20.44 6.16 -31.76
C ARG A 42 -19.90 5.34 -30.61
N TRP A 43 -18.66 4.89 -30.70
CA TRP A 43 -18.05 4.13 -29.62
C TRP A 43 -16.65 4.66 -29.35
N ILE A 44 -16.32 4.86 -28.07
CA ILE A 44 -15.00 5.33 -27.66
C ILE A 44 -14.25 4.20 -26.99
N TYR A 45 -12.99 4.03 -27.36
CA TYR A 45 -12.09 3.03 -26.81
C TYR A 45 -10.73 3.69 -26.56
N ARG A 46 -10.09 3.33 -25.45
CA ARG A 46 -8.67 3.60 -25.23
C ARG A 46 -7.91 2.42 -25.80
N VAL A 47 -6.99 2.70 -26.72
CA VAL A 47 -6.17 1.69 -27.39
C VAL A 47 -4.72 1.91 -26.95
N ASP A 48 -4.26 1.09 -26.00
CA ASP A 48 -2.86 0.96 -25.60
C ASP A 48 -2.44 -0.53 -25.74
N GLU A 49 -1.55 -1.06 -24.89
CA GLU A 49 -1.24 -2.51 -24.84
C GLU A 49 -2.47 -3.39 -24.54
N GLN A 50 -3.50 -2.81 -23.91
CA GLN A 50 -4.84 -3.39 -23.81
C GLN A 50 -5.87 -2.43 -24.43
N ILE A 51 -6.89 -3.00 -25.09
CA ILE A 51 -8.04 -2.24 -25.61
C ILE A 51 -9.10 -2.16 -24.51
N ILE A 52 -9.34 -0.97 -23.99
CA ILE A 52 -10.31 -0.72 -22.93
C ILE A 52 -11.48 0.06 -23.53
N ALA A 53 -12.70 -0.48 -23.37
CA ALA A 53 -13.91 0.24 -23.73
C ALA A 53 -14.00 1.54 -22.94
N GLY A 54 -14.11 2.66 -23.63
CA GLY A 54 -14.49 3.92 -23.01
C GLY A 54 -15.98 3.87 -22.66
N GLY A 55 -16.35 4.62 -21.64
CA GLY A 55 -17.67 4.52 -20.97
C GLY A 55 -17.56 3.93 -19.55
N PHE A 56 -16.45 3.27 -19.23
CA PHE A 56 -16.19 2.71 -17.90
C PHE A 56 -15.29 3.61 -17.06
N LEU A 57 -15.61 3.67 -15.77
CA LEU A 57 -14.81 4.32 -14.75
C LEU A 57 -13.54 3.49 -14.51
N THR A 58 -12.38 4.12 -14.62
CA THR A 58 -11.08 3.53 -14.27
C THR A 58 -10.65 4.07 -12.92
N ILE A 59 -10.18 3.18 -12.05
CA ILE A 59 -9.75 3.49 -10.69
C ILE A 59 -8.26 3.11 -10.59
N ALA A 60 -7.42 4.05 -10.15
CA ALA A 60 -5.98 3.84 -9.99
C ALA A 60 -5.48 4.46 -8.66
N PRO A 61 -4.74 3.73 -7.81
CA PRO A 61 -4.39 2.33 -7.96
C PRO A 61 -5.60 1.40 -7.76
N ASP A 62 -5.58 0.24 -8.39
CA ASP A 62 -6.60 -0.81 -8.30
C ASP A 62 -6.46 -1.67 -7.03
N LYS A 63 -5.31 -1.54 -6.33
CA LYS A 63 -4.99 -2.18 -5.05
C LYS A 63 -4.60 -1.14 -4.01
N GLY A 64 -4.88 -1.42 -2.75
CA GLY A 64 -4.54 -0.56 -1.64
C GLY A 64 -4.48 -1.28 -0.31
N SER A 65 -4.02 -0.56 0.71
CA SER A 65 -4.05 -1.00 2.11
C SER A 65 -5.47 -1.28 2.57
N MET A 66 -5.66 -2.35 3.33
CA MET A 66 -7.00 -2.72 3.84
C MET A 66 -7.59 -1.70 4.81
N LEU A 67 -6.77 -0.83 5.37
CA LEU A 67 -7.18 0.24 6.29
C LEU A 67 -7.44 1.56 5.57
N GLY A 68 -7.25 1.60 4.25
CA GLY A 68 -7.43 2.80 3.43
C GLY A 68 -6.33 3.84 3.67
N GLY A 69 -6.66 5.11 3.43
CA GLY A 69 -5.71 6.23 3.49
C GLY A 69 -4.94 6.49 2.18
N ILE A 70 -5.19 5.71 1.14
CA ILE A 70 -4.61 5.90 -0.20
C ILE A 70 -5.54 6.78 -1.02
N SER A 71 -4.97 7.77 -1.70
CA SER A 71 -5.71 8.54 -2.71
C SER A 71 -5.90 7.68 -3.95
N VAL A 72 -7.14 7.59 -4.42
CA VAL A 72 -7.47 6.83 -5.61
C VAL A 72 -7.94 7.81 -6.67
N ASN A 73 -7.24 7.82 -7.79
CA ASN A 73 -7.62 8.58 -8.96
C ASN A 73 -8.72 7.82 -9.71
N ILE A 74 -9.85 8.49 -9.86
CA ILE A 74 -11.00 7.97 -10.58
C ILE A 74 -11.09 8.76 -11.88
N SER A 75 -10.84 8.09 -13.00
CA SER A 75 -10.88 8.69 -14.32
C SER A 75 -11.87 7.97 -15.22
N GLY A 76 -12.70 8.70 -15.94
CA GLY A 76 -13.65 8.13 -16.87
C GLY A 76 -14.49 9.21 -17.56
N PRO A 77 -15.15 8.88 -18.69
CA PRO A 77 -16.13 9.78 -19.28
C PRO A 77 -17.29 10.04 -18.31
N CYS A 78 -17.89 11.23 -18.42
CA CYS A 78 -19.04 11.69 -17.61
C CYS A 78 -18.75 12.06 -16.15
N LEU A 79 -17.49 12.21 -15.74
CA LEU A 79 -17.17 12.96 -14.51
C LEU A 79 -17.35 14.46 -14.79
N PRO A 80 -18.32 15.16 -14.16
CA PRO A 80 -18.51 16.58 -14.38
C PRO A 80 -17.26 17.36 -13.97
N PRO A 81 -16.85 18.40 -14.73
CA PRO A 81 -15.65 19.19 -14.46
C PRO A 81 -15.69 19.96 -13.13
N SER A 82 -16.82 19.91 -12.41
CA SER A 82 -17.09 20.64 -11.19
C SER A 82 -17.64 19.77 -10.06
N MET A 83 -17.20 18.52 -9.92
CA MET A 83 -17.13 18.00 -8.55
C MET A 83 -15.96 18.73 -7.91
N PRO A 84 -16.16 19.66 -6.96
CA PRO A 84 -15.05 20.00 -6.07
C PRO A 84 -14.52 18.67 -5.55
N PRO A 85 -13.20 18.50 -5.39
CA PRO A 85 -12.71 17.38 -4.64
C PRO A 85 -13.23 17.59 -3.22
N ASP A 86 -14.44 17.12 -2.94
CA ASP A 86 -14.85 16.78 -1.59
C ASP A 86 -13.91 15.65 -1.23
N ARG A 87 -12.71 16.04 -0.78
CA ARG A 87 -11.80 15.19 -0.04
C ARG A 87 -12.53 14.90 1.25
N ALA A 88 -13.53 14.03 1.18
CA ALA A 88 -14.08 13.39 2.35
C ALA A 88 -12.87 12.70 2.97
N ILE A 89 -12.37 13.26 4.07
CA ILE A 89 -11.29 12.67 4.85
C ILE A 89 -11.81 11.29 5.24
N PRO A 90 -11.31 10.19 4.65
CA PRO A 90 -12.01 8.92 4.69
C PRO A 90 -11.83 8.20 6.04
N GLY A 91 -11.17 8.83 7.01
CA GLY A 91 -10.87 8.22 8.29
C GLY A 91 -10.24 9.19 9.28
N VAL A 92 -9.45 8.65 10.20
CA VAL A 92 -8.71 9.41 11.21
C VAL A 92 -7.35 9.78 10.62
N ILE A 93 -7.06 11.08 10.55
CA ILE A 93 -5.75 11.59 10.13
C ILE A 93 -4.87 11.78 11.36
N LEU A 94 -3.73 11.10 11.33
CA LEU A 94 -2.61 11.30 12.26
C LEU A 94 -1.75 12.44 11.71
N ARG A 95 -1.89 13.64 12.27
CA ARG A 95 -1.17 14.83 11.77
C ARG A 95 0.32 14.69 12.10
N LYS A 96 1.16 14.84 11.09
CA LYS A 96 2.60 15.11 11.27
C LYS A 96 2.78 16.62 11.45
N ASP A 97 3.49 17.03 12.49
CA ASP A 97 3.87 18.43 12.68
C ASP A 97 4.88 18.81 11.60
N VAL A 98 4.55 19.79 10.76
CA VAL A 98 5.42 20.19 9.63
C VAL A 98 6.68 20.91 10.13
N LEU A 99 6.59 21.61 11.27
CA LEU A 99 7.72 22.38 11.81
C LEU A 99 8.64 21.51 12.66
N ASN A 100 8.08 20.54 13.40
CA ASN A 100 8.82 19.65 14.29
C ASN A 100 8.60 18.17 13.96
N TYR A 101 8.67 17.81 12.68
CA TYR A 101 8.35 16.46 12.19
C TYR A 101 9.22 15.35 12.79
N GLN A 102 10.43 15.68 13.25
CA GLN A 102 11.32 14.71 13.89
C GLN A 102 10.93 14.42 15.34
N VAL A 103 10.15 15.30 15.99
CA VAL A 103 9.79 15.21 17.41
C VAL A 103 8.33 14.79 17.55
N ASN A 104 7.41 15.49 16.87
CA ASN A 104 5.96 15.32 16.99
C ASN A 104 5.41 14.46 15.86
N ALA A 105 5.76 13.18 15.88
CA ALA A 105 5.28 12.19 14.92
C ALA A 105 4.88 10.89 15.62
N PHE A 106 3.88 10.20 15.07
CA PHE A 106 3.30 8.99 15.67
C PHE A 106 4.23 7.77 15.56
N ASP A 107 5.29 7.88 14.76
CA ASP A 107 6.40 6.93 14.65
C ASP A 107 7.58 7.29 15.58
N SER A 108 7.50 8.39 16.34
CA SER A 108 8.44 8.69 17.43
C SER A 108 8.03 7.98 18.72
N PRO A 109 8.97 7.43 19.50
CA PRO A 109 8.65 6.77 20.76
C PRO A 109 8.34 7.77 21.88
N ALA A 110 8.86 9.00 21.84
CA ALA A 110 8.65 10.01 22.89
C ALA A 110 8.22 11.38 22.33
N PRO A 111 7.08 11.48 21.60
CA PRO A 111 6.62 12.75 21.07
C PRO A 111 6.10 13.66 22.19
N ASP A 112 6.28 14.98 22.04
CA ASP A 112 5.81 15.95 23.02
C ASP A 112 4.32 16.27 22.83
N LEU A 113 3.87 16.36 21.57
CA LEU A 113 2.49 16.63 21.20
C LEU A 113 2.09 15.83 19.96
N LEU A 114 1.00 15.07 20.07
CA LEU A 114 0.38 14.40 18.94
C LEU A 114 -1.00 15.00 18.67
N THR A 115 -1.34 15.14 17.38
CA THR A 115 -2.64 15.69 16.95
C THR A 115 -3.36 14.68 16.07
N ILE A 116 -4.55 14.30 16.51
CA ILE A 116 -5.47 13.41 15.79
C ILE A 116 -6.61 14.27 15.25
N THR A 117 -6.97 14.09 13.99
CA THR A 117 -8.09 14.82 13.37
C THR A 117 -9.00 13.87 12.61
N TRP A 118 -10.31 14.10 12.65
CA TRP A 118 -11.32 13.33 11.90
C TRP A 118 -12.46 14.27 11.48
N SER A 119 -13.29 13.82 10.53
CA SER A 119 -14.51 14.56 10.14
C SER A 119 -15.65 14.21 11.11
N PRO A 120 -16.16 15.16 11.92
CA PRO A 120 -17.25 14.90 12.86
C PRO A 120 -18.53 14.39 12.16
N TYR A 121 -18.83 15.00 11.01
CA TYR A 121 -20.03 14.72 10.22
C TYR A 121 -20.02 13.33 9.57
N ASN A 122 -18.84 12.72 9.40
CA ASN A 122 -18.74 11.34 8.90
C ASN A 122 -19.16 10.31 9.96
N LEU A 123 -19.15 10.67 11.25
CA LEU A 123 -19.62 9.80 12.34
C LEU A 123 -21.10 10.00 12.61
N THR A 124 -21.56 11.24 12.71
CA THR A 124 -22.94 11.58 13.03
C THR A 124 -23.22 13.05 12.72
N SER A 125 -24.48 13.37 12.44
CA SER A 125 -24.98 14.74 12.34
C SER A 125 -25.35 15.36 13.69
N ASP A 126 -25.35 14.57 14.77
CA ASP A 126 -25.65 15.04 16.11
C ASP A 126 -24.47 15.84 16.70
N THR A 127 -24.72 17.12 16.98
CA THR A 127 -23.74 18.06 17.55
C THR A 127 -23.41 17.78 19.03
N GLN A 128 -24.25 17.05 19.75
CA GLN A 128 -24.03 16.69 21.16
C GLN A 128 -23.41 15.29 21.31
N ALA A 129 -23.17 14.61 20.19
CA ALA A 129 -22.58 13.28 20.22
C ALA A 129 -21.20 13.30 20.86
N LYS A 130 -20.95 12.25 21.65
CA LYS A 130 -19.67 12.01 22.29
C LYS A 130 -18.95 10.86 21.61
N VAL A 131 -17.64 10.97 21.58
CA VAL A 131 -16.75 9.98 20.98
C VAL A 131 -15.75 9.47 21.99
N THR A 132 -15.32 8.24 21.75
CA THR A 132 -14.22 7.58 22.42
C THR A 132 -13.11 7.37 21.40
N VAL A 133 -11.89 7.76 21.77
CA VAL A 133 -10.68 7.54 20.98
C VAL A 133 -9.87 6.45 21.65
N ASP A 134 -9.75 5.31 21.00
CA ASP A 134 -9.06 4.13 21.50
C ASP A 134 -8.06 3.57 20.48
N LEU A 135 -7.19 2.70 20.98
CA LEU A 135 -6.13 2.07 20.22
C LEU A 135 -6.50 0.62 20.01
N LEU A 136 -6.45 0.16 18.75
CA LEU A 136 -6.53 -1.24 18.41
C LEU A 136 -5.15 -1.72 17.99
N GLY A 137 -4.70 -2.84 18.54
CA GLY A 137 -3.43 -3.49 18.19
C GLY A 137 -3.66 -4.76 17.39
N TYR A 138 -2.69 -5.08 16.54
CA TYR A 138 -2.65 -6.35 15.82
C TYR A 138 -1.49 -7.23 16.31
N TRP A 139 -1.74 -8.52 16.43
CA TRP A 139 -0.74 -9.52 16.75
C TRP A 139 -1.06 -10.85 16.08
N GLU A 140 -0.04 -11.59 15.63
CA GLU A 140 -0.22 -12.92 15.08
C GLU A 140 0.89 -13.91 15.47
N ASP A 141 0.56 -15.19 15.39
CA ASP A 141 1.50 -16.31 15.36
C ASP A 141 1.24 -17.19 14.11
N ALA A 142 1.67 -18.45 14.13
CA ALA A 142 1.52 -19.35 12.98
C ALA A 142 0.07 -19.78 12.71
N GLU A 143 -0.84 -19.64 13.69
CA GLU A 143 -2.20 -20.20 13.62
C GLU A 143 -3.28 -19.16 13.94
N VAL A 144 -2.99 -18.20 14.82
CA VAL A 144 -3.94 -17.27 15.40
C VAL A 144 -3.55 -15.83 15.10
N GLN A 145 -4.55 -15.02 14.77
CA GLN A 145 -4.45 -13.56 14.72
C GLN A 145 -5.38 -12.91 15.73
N ARG A 146 -4.96 -11.78 16.30
CA ARG A 146 -5.73 -10.96 17.23
C ARG A 146 -5.71 -9.52 16.75
N PHE A 147 -6.90 -8.94 16.58
CA PHE A 147 -7.09 -7.51 16.37
C PHE A 147 -8.05 -6.98 17.43
N GLU A 148 -7.50 -6.37 18.48
CA GLU A 148 -8.24 -6.07 19.71
C GLU A 148 -7.87 -4.72 20.31
N ARG A 149 -8.69 -4.22 21.23
CA ARG A 149 -8.42 -2.96 21.94
C ARG A 149 -7.22 -3.14 22.87
N VAL A 150 -6.26 -2.23 22.74
CA VAL A 150 -5.01 -2.24 23.53
C VAL A 150 -4.84 -1.00 24.41
N GLY A 151 -5.62 0.05 24.16
CA GLY A 151 -5.53 1.28 24.95
C GLY A 151 -6.72 2.20 24.72
N ILE A 152 -6.91 3.14 25.63
CA ILE A 152 -7.91 4.22 25.51
C ILE A 152 -7.16 5.53 25.71
N VAL A 153 -7.25 6.42 24.73
CA VAL A 153 -6.56 7.73 24.74
C VAL A 153 -7.47 8.79 25.35
N ALA A 154 -8.74 8.81 24.94
CA ALA A 154 -9.74 9.72 25.44
C ALA A 154 -11.12 9.05 25.40
N GLN A 155 -11.96 9.29 26.41
CA GLN A 155 -13.28 8.71 26.50
C GLN A 155 -14.32 9.77 26.79
N ASN A 156 -15.51 9.63 26.21
CA ASN A 156 -16.67 10.49 26.49
C ASN A 156 -16.39 11.99 26.18
N ILE A 157 -15.59 12.26 25.15
CA ILE A 157 -15.25 13.63 24.71
C ILE A 157 -16.26 14.10 23.66
N LEU A 158 -16.49 15.42 23.57
CA LEU A 158 -17.36 15.98 22.53
C LEU A 158 -16.77 15.75 21.13
N ASN A 159 -17.63 15.44 20.15
CA ASN A 159 -17.25 15.22 18.75
C ASN A 159 -16.87 16.54 18.05
N THR A 160 -15.67 17.05 18.34
CA THR A 160 -15.16 18.30 17.78
C THR A 160 -14.30 18.12 16.52
N GLY A 161 -13.90 16.89 16.19
CA GLY A 161 -13.09 16.57 15.00
C GLY A 161 -11.58 16.68 15.20
N THR A 162 -11.12 17.05 16.41
CA THR A 162 -9.70 17.12 16.72
C THR A 162 -9.43 16.72 18.17
N LEU A 163 -8.32 16.02 18.37
CA LEU A 163 -7.80 15.67 19.69
C LEU A 163 -6.29 15.94 19.70
N LYS A 164 -5.87 16.80 20.62
CA LYS A 164 -4.45 17.02 20.93
C LYS A 164 -4.12 16.24 22.19
N LEU A 165 -3.05 15.46 22.14
CA LEU A 165 -2.61 14.63 23.25
C LEU A 165 -1.13 14.84 23.52
N LYS A 166 -0.78 14.84 24.80
CA LYS A 166 0.60 14.80 25.27
C LYS A 166 0.86 13.42 25.87
N PRO A 167 1.58 12.53 25.17
CA PRO A 167 1.77 11.15 25.61
C PRO A 167 2.28 11.01 27.04
N LYS A 168 3.23 11.88 27.45
CA LYS A 168 3.81 11.89 28.81
C LYS A 168 2.79 12.17 29.93
N GLU A 169 1.69 12.86 29.60
CA GLU A 169 0.63 13.22 30.55
C GLU A 169 -0.58 12.25 30.47
N LEU A 170 -0.51 11.23 29.59
CA LEU A 170 -1.60 10.30 29.37
C LEU A 170 -1.74 9.33 30.54
N HIS A 171 -2.89 9.36 31.21
CA HIS A 171 -3.18 8.45 32.29
C HIS A 171 -3.58 7.09 31.73
N ARG A 172 -2.87 6.02 32.13
CA ARG A 172 -3.23 4.67 31.71
C ARG A 172 -4.58 4.26 32.33
N PRO A 173 -5.48 3.63 31.56
CA PRO A 173 -6.73 3.10 32.10
C PRO A 173 -6.46 2.12 33.25
N ARG A 174 -7.29 2.14 34.30
CA ARG A 174 -7.22 1.16 35.41
C ARG A 174 -7.79 -0.21 35.04
N ASP A 175 -8.17 -0.40 33.78
CA ASP A 175 -8.73 -1.65 33.29
C ASP A 175 -7.64 -2.72 33.23
N ILE A 176 -7.78 -3.75 34.07
CA ILE A 176 -6.83 -4.85 34.20
C ILE A 176 -6.66 -5.59 32.86
N SER A 177 -7.70 -5.63 32.02
CA SER A 177 -7.64 -6.30 30.72
C SER A 177 -6.69 -5.64 29.71
N LEU A 178 -6.35 -4.37 29.92
CA LEU A 178 -5.44 -3.59 29.07
C LEU A 178 -4.00 -3.53 29.61
N ALA A 179 -3.79 -3.92 30.88
CA ALA A 179 -2.53 -3.72 31.58
C ALA A 179 -1.34 -4.48 30.97
N ASP A 180 -1.58 -5.66 30.38
CA ASP A 180 -0.53 -6.53 29.84
C ASP A 180 -0.34 -6.42 28.32
N LYS A 181 -1.11 -5.57 27.64
CA LYS A 181 -1.10 -5.49 26.16
C LYS A 181 0.25 -5.02 25.59
N TRP A 182 1.05 -4.28 26.34
CA TRP A 182 2.39 -3.82 25.93
C TRP A 182 3.40 -4.96 25.66
N LYS A 183 3.12 -6.17 26.16
CA LYS A 183 3.97 -7.35 25.94
C LYS A 183 3.90 -7.81 24.48
N ASP A 184 2.68 -7.93 23.97
CA ASP A 184 2.40 -8.51 22.66
C ASP A 184 2.30 -7.45 21.55
N PHE A 185 1.73 -6.27 21.84
CA PHE A 185 1.38 -5.29 20.83
C PHE A 185 2.40 -4.15 20.74
N GLU A 186 2.77 -3.78 19.51
CA GLU A 186 3.74 -2.72 19.21
C GLU A 186 3.18 -1.65 18.27
N PHE A 187 2.18 -2.02 17.47
CA PHE A 187 1.58 -1.17 16.44
C PHE A 187 0.09 -1.45 16.32
N GLY A 188 -0.58 -0.60 15.56
CA GLY A 188 -1.98 -0.80 15.23
C GLY A 188 -2.60 0.46 14.66
N VAL A 189 -3.84 0.73 15.03
CA VAL A 189 -4.61 1.88 14.53
C VAL A 189 -5.24 2.66 15.66
N VAL A 190 -5.43 3.95 15.42
CA VAL A 190 -6.29 4.80 16.23
C VAL A 190 -7.71 4.67 15.70
N ARG A 191 -8.63 4.32 16.59
CA ARG A 191 -10.06 4.27 16.30
C ARG A 191 -10.76 5.42 17.00
N VAL A 192 -11.67 6.08 16.27
CA VAL A 192 -12.62 7.05 16.82
C VAL A 192 -14.01 6.48 16.62
N ALA A 193 -14.73 6.23 17.72
CA ALA A 193 -16.06 5.64 17.70
C ALA A 193 -17.04 6.45 18.56
N LEU A 194 -18.33 6.42 18.21
CA LEU A 194 -19.38 7.00 19.05
C LEU A 194 -19.46 6.27 20.39
N THR A 195 -19.48 7.01 21.50
CA THR A 195 -19.47 6.43 22.85
C THR A 195 -20.72 5.59 23.12
N ASP A 196 -21.89 6.04 22.65
CA ASP A 196 -23.17 5.36 22.89
C ASP A 196 -23.44 4.21 21.91
N LYS A 197 -22.85 4.26 20.71
CA LYS A 197 -23.07 3.31 19.62
C LYS A 197 -21.76 2.95 18.92
N PRO A 198 -20.86 2.21 19.59
CA PRO A 198 -19.52 1.95 19.08
C PRO A 198 -19.47 1.10 17.81
N ASP A 199 -20.55 0.41 17.45
CA ASP A 199 -20.58 -0.50 16.28
C ASP A 199 -21.09 0.16 14.99
N ILE A 200 -21.71 1.35 15.07
CA ILE A 200 -22.40 1.97 13.92
C ILE A 200 -21.58 3.11 13.30
N GLY A 201 -20.87 3.88 14.12
CA GLY A 201 -20.07 5.03 13.67
C GLY A 201 -18.63 4.88 14.12
N VAL A 202 -17.76 4.41 13.22
CA VAL A 202 -16.35 4.17 13.50
C VAL A 202 -15.47 4.69 12.37
N LEU A 203 -14.42 5.41 12.73
CA LEU A 203 -13.35 5.80 11.83
C LEU A 203 -12.03 5.21 12.32
N TYR A 204 -11.19 4.78 11.39
CA TYR A 204 -9.87 4.22 11.66
C TYR A 204 -8.79 5.12 11.06
N SER A 205 -7.61 5.12 11.67
CA SER A 205 -6.40 5.71 11.09
C SER A 205 -5.69 4.73 10.17
N THR A 206 -4.69 5.24 9.46
CA THR A 206 -3.61 4.40 8.90
C THR A 206 -2.89 3.66 10.03
N ILE A 207 -2.19 2.57 9.70
CA ILE A 207 -1.36 1.85 10.67
C ILE A 207 -0.27 2.78 11.18
N THR A 208 -0.02 2.74 12.48
CA THR A 208 1.06 3.46 13.13
C THR A 208 1.68 2.64 14.24
N SER A 209 2.91 2.99 14.58
CA SER A 209 3.55 2.54 15.80
C SER A 209 2.75 3.02 17.02
N LEU A 210 2.63 2.14 18.02
CA LEU A 210 2.05 2.45 19.34
C LEU A 210 3.15 2.63 20.40
N SER A 211 4.40 2.83 19.95
CA SER A 211 5.56 2.98 20.84
C SER A 211 5.40 4.15 21.80
N TRP A 212 4.86 5.29 21.34
CA TRP A 212 4.55 6.44 22.20
C TRP A 212 3.54 6.14 23.30
N TYR A 213 2.65 5.16 23.09
CA TYR A 213 1.70 4.75 24.10
C TYR A 213 2.38 3.81 25.09
N PHE A 214 3.10 2.79 24.61
CA PHE A 214 3.72 1.75 25.45
C PHE A 214 5.09 2.08 26.04
N LEU A 215 5.70 3.21 25.67
CA LEU A 215 7.07 3.57 26.06
C LEU A 215 7.32 3.42 27.57
N SER A 216 6.45 3.97 28.42
CA SER A 216 6.63 3.90 29.88
C SER A 216 6.64 2.47 30.43
N ASP A 217 5.87 1.55 29.82
CA ASP A 217 5.88 0.14 30.23
C ASP A 217 7.20 -0.53 29.80
N TRP A 218 7.68 -0.20 28.61
CA TRP A 218 8.93 -0.75 28.09
C TRP A 218 10.15 -0.22 28.82
N GLU A 219 10.21 1.06 29.14
CA GLU A 219 11.29 1.64 29.95
C GLU A 219 11.31 1.04 31.36
N LEU A 220 10.14 0.81 31.98
CA LEU A 220 10.04 0.21 33.30
C LEU A 220 10.54 -1.25 33.33
N ASN A 221 10.15 -2.05 32.33
CA ASN A 221 10.41 -3.50 32.32
C ASN A 221 11.74 -3.88 31.65
N TYR A 222 12.16 -3.14 30.62
CA TYR A 222 13.35 -3.42 29.83
C TYR A 222 14.49 -2.42 30.07
N GLY A 223 14.25 -1.29 30.72
CA GLY A 223 15.25 -0.24 30.95
C GLY A 223 15.48 0.67 29.75
N ALA A 224 16.60 1.41 29.75
CA ALA A 224 16.94 2.35 28.68
C ALA A 224 17.10 1.65 27.31
N ASP A 225 17.67 0.44 27.28
CA ASP A 225 17.89 -0.35 26.06
C ASP A 225 16.65 -1.16 25.62
N TRP A 226 15.44 -0.67 25.91
CA TRP A 226 14.21 -1.39 25.61
C TRP A 226 14.08 -1.73 24.12
N ALA A 227 14.44 -0.79 23.24
CA ALA A 227 14.32 -0.95 21.79
C ALA A 227 15.22 -2.08 21.29
N LEU A 228 16.49 -2.11 21.72
CA LEU A 228 17.44 -3.15 21.36
C LEU A 228 16.99 -4.52 21.88
N LYS A 229 16.49 -4.60 23.13
CA LYS A 229 15.97 -5.85 23.69
C LYS A 229 14.79 -6.39 22.89
N ARG A 230 13.84 -5.53 22.49
CA ARG A 230 12.72 -5.92 21.63
C ARG A 230 13.18 -6.34 20.23
N CYS A 231 14.11 -5.61 19.62
CA CYS A 231 14.72 -5.98 18.35
C CYS A 231 15.35 -7.39 18.40
N LEU A 232 16.14 -7.68 19.44
CA LEU A 232 16.75 -8.99 19.64
C LEU A 232 15.73 -10.10 19.90
N GLN A 233 14.62 -9.80 20.58
CA GLN A 233 13.52 -10.75 20.76
C GLN A 233 12.87 -11.10 19.41
N TRP A 234 12.59 -10.09 18.58
CA TRP A 234 12.10 -10.31 17.22
C TRP A 234 13.10 -11.11 16.39
N TYR A 235 14.39 -10.76 16.40
CA TYR A 235 15.44 -11.46 15.64
C TYR A 235 15.52 -12.95 15.98
N LYS A 236 15.36 -13.29 17.27
CA LYS A 236 15.30 -14.68 17.74
C LYS A 236 13.99 -15.37 17.35
N LYS A 237 12.85 -14.66 17.41
CA LYS A 237 11.54 -15.19 17.01
C LYS A 237 11.53 -15.50 15.52
N ASP A 238 11.86 -14.53 14.67
CA ASP A 238 11.85 -14.66 13.21
C ASP A 238 12.80 -15.76 12.71
N GLY A 239 13.93 -15.97 13.40
CA GLY A 239 14.85 -17.07 13.09
C GLY A 239 14.33 -18.48 13.30
N ARG A 240 13.21 -18.64 14.01
CA ARG A 240 12.53 -19.93 14.16
C ARG A 240 11.51 -20.18 13.06
N TRP A 241 11.14 -19.14 12.32
CA TRP A 241 10.19 -19.26 11.22
C TRP A 241 10.88 -19.82 9.99
N ARG A 242 10.08 -20.38 9.08
CA ARG A 242 10.56 -20.83 7.77
C ARG A 242 11.24 -19.67 7.04
N ASN A 243 12.42 -19.95 6.47
CA ASN A 243 13.06 -19.01 5.56
C ASN A 243 12.29 -19.00 4.22
N PHE A 244 11.92 -17.81 3.76
CA PHE A 244 11.15 -17.58 2.53
C PHE A 244 12.01 -16.95 1.42
N TRP A 245 13.28 -16.64 1.70
CA TRP A 245 14.15 -15.89 0.79
C TRP A 245 14.30 -16.55 -0.58
N MET A 246 14.43 -17.88 -0.62
CA MET A 246 14.58 -18.66 -1.85
C MET A 246 13.31 -18.66 -2.72
N ASP A 247 12.14 -18.40 -2.13
CA ASP A 247 10.85 -18.42 -2.84
C ASP A 247 10.57 -17.10 -3.58
N LEU A 248 11.37 -16.06 -3.33
CA LEU A 248 11.14 -14.71 -3.84
C LEU A 248 11.61 -14.51 -5.28
N GLU A 249 10.95 -13.62 -6.01
CA GLU A 249 11.41 -13.15 -7.31
C GLU A 249 12.74 -12.37 -7.18
N PRO A 250 13.73 -12.61 -8.07
CA PRO A 250 14.99 -11.89 -8.09
C PRO A 250 14.79 -10.44 -8.52
N CYS A 251 15.50 -9.50 -7.89
CA CYS A 251 15.38 -8.09 -8.24
C CYS A 251 16.04 -7.80 -9.60
N PRO A 252 15.44 -6.93 -10.44
CA PRO A 252 16.14 -6.35 -11.59
C PRO A 252 17.43 -5.63 -11.16
N CYS A 253 18.47 -5.66 -11.99
CA CYS A 253 19.75 -5.02 -11.65
C CYS A 253 19.66 -3.49 -11.75
N THR A 254 18.79 -2.98 -12.62
CA THR A 254 18.65 -1.55 -12.90
C THR A 254 17.19 -1.11 -12.83
N LEU A 255 17.00 0.18 -12.51
CA LEU A 255 15.69 0.81 -12.45
C LEU A 255 14.93 0.71 -13.78
N ASP A 256 15.63 0.88 -14.91
CA ASP A 256 15.02 0.74 -16.23
C ASP A 256 14.44 -0.66 -16.44
N GLN A 257 15.19 -1.71 -16.10
CA GLN A 257 14.68 -3.08 -16.17
C GLN A 257 13.43 -3.26 -15.31
N ALA A 258 13.42 -2.68 -14.11
CA ALA A 258 12.28 -2.77 -13.20
C ALA A 258 11.02 -2.09 -13.76
N ILE A 259 11.18 -0.93 -14.40
CA ILE A 259 10.07 -0.18 -14.99
C ILE A 259 9.52 -0.90 -16.22
N PHE A 260 10.37 -1.59 -17.00
CA PHE A 260 9.93 -2.35 -18.17
C PHE A 260 9.36 -3.73 -17.82
N ASP A 261 9.60 -4.27 -16.63
CA ASP A 261 9.10 -5.58 -16.17
C ASP A 261 7.71 -5.47 -15.53
N ILE A 262 6.80 -4.85 -16.29
CA ILE A 262 5.42 -4.61 -15.91
C ILE A 262 4.69 -5.96 -15.97
N GLY A 263 4.41 -6.51 -14.80
CA GLY A 263 3.75 -7.81 -14.67
C GLY A 263 4.29 -8.61 -13.50
N ARG A 264 5.63 -8.70 -13.36
CA ARG A 264 6.26 -9.23 -12.15
C ARG A 264 6.40 -8.16 -11.09
N PHE A 265 6.68 -6.93 -11.48
CA PHE A 265 6.91 -5.80 -10.59
C PHE A 265 5.86 -4.70 -10.75
N MET A 266 5.58 -4.00 -9.66
CA MET A 266 4.80 -2.77 -9.62
C MET A 266 5.46 -1.74 -8.72
N PRO A 267 5.23 -0.43 -8.93
CA PRO A 267 5.72 0.61 -8.03
C PRO A 267 5.32 0.36 -6.58
N TYR A 268 6.25 0.57 -5.66
CA TYR A 268 5.95 0.57 -4.23
C TYR A 268 5.30 1.91 -3.87
N LEU A 269 4.04 1.88 -3.41
CA LEU A 269 3.21 3.08 -3.27
C LEU A 269 3.82 4.19 -2.38
N GLU A 270 4.67 3.84 -1.42
CA GLU A 270 5.29 4.80 -0.49
C GLU A 270 6.66 5.32 -0.97
N CYS A 271 7.18 4.81 -2.10
CA CYS A 271 8.46 5.19 -2.69
C CYS A 271 8.39 5.11 -4.23
N ASP A 272 7.48 5.90 -4.80
CA ASP A 272 7.34 6.07 -6.25
C ASP A 272 8.02 7.37 -6.71
N MET A 273 8.75 7.32 -7.82
CA MET A 273 9.46 8.48 -8.38
C MET A 273 8.49 9.54 -8.90
N ASN A 274 7.28 9.11 -9.30
CA ASN A 274 6.22 9.96 -9.82
C ASN A 274 5.22 10.36 -8.74
N GLY A 275 5.40 9.88 -7.51
CA GLY A 275 4.52 10.15 -6.38
C GLY A 275 5.04 11.26 -5.48
N ASP A 276 4.20 11.68 -4.53
CA ASP A 276 4.57 12.61 -3.47
C ASP A 276 5.38 11.93 -2.33
N GLY A 277 5.80 10.66 -2.53
CA GLY A 277 6.29 9.77 -1.49
C GLY A 277 7.81 9.83 -1.28
N GLY A 278 8.26 10.43 -0.17
CA GLY A 278 9.67 10.58 0.18
C GLY A 278 10.38 9.32 0.72
N CYS A 279 10.01 8.11 0.25
CA CYS A 279 10.67 6.83 0.56
C CYS A 279 10.99 6.63 2.05
N TYR A 280 9.98 6.74 2.92
CA TYR A 280 10.16 6.79 4.38
C TYR A 280 10.98 5.61 4.95
N TYR A 281 10.67 4.38 4.52
CA TYR A 281 11.35 3.15 4.93
C TYR A 281 12.58 2.81 4.08
N HIS A 282 12.79 3.49 2.95
CA HIS A 282 13.83 3.21 1.97
C HIS A 282 14.65 4.47 1.65
N ARG A 283 15.23 5.07 2.70
CA ARG A 283 15.98 6.32 2.58
C ARG A 283 17.12 6.19 1.60
N GLY A 284 17.28 7.21 0.76
CA GLY A 284 18.31 7.24 -0.28
C GLY A 284 17.91 6.53 -1.58
N ALA A 285 16.77 5.82 -1.61
CA ALA A 285 16.20 5.33 -2.85
C ALA A 285 15.49 6.46 -3.62
N SER A 286 15.60 6.41 -4.95
CA SER A 286 14.83 7.25 -5.87
C SER A 286 13.48 6.62 -6.22
N HIS A 287 13.45 5.30 -6.31
CA HIS A 287 12.27 4.51 -6.65
C HIS A 287 12.39 3.10 -6.09
N CYS A 288 11.28 2.54 -5.63
CA CYS A 288 11.19 1.12 -5.29
C CYS A 288 10.07 0.45 -6.07
N VAL A 289 10.30 -0.80 -6.43
CA VAL A 289 9.29 -1.71 -6.96
C VAL A 289 9.07 -2.87 -6.00
N MET A 290 7.88 -3.44 -6.00
CA MET A 290 7.56 -4.67 -5.28
C MET A 290 6.98 -5.71 -6.23
N SER A 291 7.08 -6.99 -5.88
CA SER A 291 6.41 -8.05 -6.64
C SER A 291 4.90 -7.81 -6.68
N THR A 292 4.28 -8.00 -7.84
CA THR A 292 2.83 -7.80 -8.05
C THR A 292 1.97 -8.85 -7.35
N GLN A 293 2.55 -10.04 -7.15
CA GLN A 293 1.93 -11.20 -6.53
C GLN A 293 2.78 -11.67 -5.36
N ALA A 294 2.11 -12.22 -4.36
CA ALA A 294 2.77 -12.92 -3.28
C ALA A 294 3.28 -14.27 -3.79
N THR A 295 4.41 -14.70 -3.22
CA THR A 295 4.86 -16.09 -3.32
C THR A 295 3.87 -17.02 -2.63
N TRP A 296 4.03 -18.33 -2.83
CA TRP A 296 3.18 -19.33 -2.19
C TRP A 296 3.30 -19.33 -0.65
N THR A 297 4.39 -18.79 -0.07
CA THR A 297 4.54 -18.58 1.38
C THR A 297 3.91 -17.29 1.87
N GLY A 298 3.34 -16.47 0.97
CA GLY A 298 2.76 -15.16 1.27
C GLY A 298 3.78 -14.01 1.23
N ALA A 299 5.05 -14.29 0.94
CA ALA A 299 6.11 -13.29 0.92
C ALA A 299 6.13 -12.46 -0.36
N GLN A 300 6.78 -11.30 -0.30
CA GLN A 300 7.00 -10.41 -1.43
C GLN A 300 8.44 -9.92 -1.49
N THR A 301 8.90 -9.60 -2.69
CA THR A 301 10.19 -8.93 -2.88
C THR A 301 9.95 -7.43 -3.00
N VAL A 302 10.85 -6.61 -2.44
CA VAL A 302 10.89 -5.16 -2.64
C VAL A 302 12.31 -4.79 -3.05
N CYS A 303 12.43 -4.16 -4.21
CA CYS A 303 13.69 -3.79 -4.84
C CYS A 303 13.73 -2.28 -4.95
N CYS A 304 14.73 -1.65 -4.35
CA CYS A 304 14.89 -0.20 -4.37
C CYS A 304 16.16 0.19 -5.11
N TYR A 305 16.07 1.30 -5.82
CA TYR A 305 17.15 1.79 -6.67
C TYR A 305 17.61 3.16 -6.18
N ASP A 306 18.92 3.40 -6.24
CA ASP A 306 19.50 4.69 -5.91
C ASP A 306 19.20 5.76 -6.99
N VAL A 307 19.82 6.93 -6.86
CA VAL A 307 19.66 8.04 -7.81
C VAL A 307 20.28 7.76 -9.19
N ASP A 308 21.22 6.83 -9.27
CA ASP A 308 21.89 6.41 -10.50
C ASP A 308 21.17 5.21 -11.16
N GLY A 309 20.14 4.68 -10.50
CA GLY A 309 19.31 3.59 -11.00
C GLY A 309 19.85 2.20 -10.69
N TRP A 310 20.81 2.05 -9.77
CA TRP A 310 21.36 0.76 -9.36
C TRP A 310 20.61 0.16 -8.18
N LEU A 311 20.48 -1.17 -8.19
CA LEU A 311 19.86 -1.92 -7.09
C LEU A 311 20.65 -1.73 -5.80
N MET A 312 19.96 -1.29 -4.75
CA MET A 312 20.53 -1.13 -3.41
C MET A 312 20.45 -2.45 -2.63
N HIS A 313 21.56 -2.90 -2.05
CA HIS A 313 21.64 -4.15 -1.29
C HIS A 313 21.68 -3.92 0.23
N SER A 314 20.97 -4.76 0.98
CA SER A 314 21.03 -4.82 2.45
C SER A 314 22.39 -5.21 3.01
N ASP A 315 23.17 -5.98 2.25
CA ASP A 315 24.47 -6.48 2.70
C ASP A 315 25.54 -5.38 2.69
N ASP A 316 25.36 -4.33 1.88
CA ASP A 316 26.29 -3.18 1.81
C ASP A 316 26.23 -2.31 3.09
N TYR A 317 25.23 -2.51 3.94
CA TYR A 317 25.04 -1.74 5.17
C TYR A 317 26.17 -1.94 6.19
N GLU A 318 26.89 -3.07 6.15
CA GLU A 318 27.87 -3.42 7.18
C GLU A 318 29.23 -2.72 7.01
N ASP A 319 29.55 -2.21 5.83
CA ASP A 319 30.94 -1.88 5.47
C ASP A 319 31.26 -0.38 5.43
N LEU A 320 30.28 0.53 5.53
CA LEU A 320 30.53 1.97 5.35
C LEU A 320 29.69 2.86 6.28
N ASP A 321 30.35 3.68 7.10
CA ASP A 321 29.71 4.74 7.91
C ASP A 321 28.83 5.68 7.07
N VAL A 322 29.14 5.85 5.78
CA VAL A 322 28.40 6.67 4.82
C VAL A 322 27.04 6.03 4.45
N LEU A 323 26.94 4.70 4.50
CA LEU A 323 25.73 3.95 4.17
C LEU A 323 24.76 3.81 5.34
N SER A 324 25.13 4.28 6.54
CA SER A 324 24.27 4.31 7.74
C SER A 324 22.94 5.04 7.52
N TYR A 325 22.89 5.97 6.56
CA TYR A 325 21.68 6.73 6.23
C TYR A 325 20.81 6.08 5.14
N TYR A 326 21.31 5.05 4.46
CA TYR A 326 20.60 4.39 3.37
C TYR A 326 19.83 3.18 3.88
N SER A 327 18.61 3.01 3.39
CA SER A 327 17.79 1.84 3.69
C SER A 327 17.38 1.18 2.38
N PRO A 328 17.97 0.02 2.03
CA PRO A 328 17.72 -0.63 0.76
C PRO A 328 16.32 -1.27 0.72
N GLY A 329 15.95 -1.79 -0.45
CA GLY A 329 14.77 -2.63 -0.60
C GLY A 329 15.01 -3.94 0.11
N ILE A 330 14.10 -4.31 1.01
CA ILE A 330 14.17 -5.58 1.74
C ILE A 330 12.96 -6.44 1.40
N PRO A 331 13.10 -7.76 1.34
CA PRO A 331 11.96 -8.63 1.14
C PRO A 331 11.04 -8.58 2.36
N TYR A 332 9.76 -8.81 2.15
CA TYR A 332 8.78 -8.90 3.23
C TYR A 332 8.21 -10.31 3.33
N ARG A 333 8.10 -10.84 4.55
CA ARG A 333 7.53 -12.17 4.81
C ARG A 333 6.06 -12.24 4.42
N ALA A 334 5.35 -11.13 4.60
CA ALA A 334 3.95 -11.02 4.26
C ALA A 334 3.76 -9.91 3.23
N HIS A 335 3.04 -10.24 2.15
CA HIS A 335 2.74 -9.32 1.07
C HIS A 335 1.90 -8.15 1.59
N THR A 336 2.19 -6.91 1.18
CA THR A 336 1.53 -5.67 1.63
C THR A 336 0.02 -5.70 1.35
N PHE A 337 -0.40 -6.33 0.26
CA PHE A 337 -1.81 -6.58 -0.08
C PHE A 337 -2.36 -7.93 0.42
N GLY A 338 -1.57 -8.69 1.17
CA GLY A 338 -1.89 -10.06 1.61
C GLY A 338 -1.92 -11.06 0.46
N SER A 339 -2.32 -12.29 0.77
CA SER A 339 -2.50 -13.35 -0.23
C SER A 339 -3.61 -14.31 0.19
N TYR A 340 -4.09 -15.13 -0.75
CA TYR A 340 -5.02 -16.19 -0.40
C TYR A 340 -4.27 -17.28 0.40
N PRO A 341 -4.86 -17.83 1.48
CA PRO A 341 -6.17 -17.51 2.06
C PRO A 341 -6.14 -16.28 2.98
N PHE A 342 -6.87 -15.23 2.56
CA PHE A 342 -6.96 -13.99 3.31
C PHE A 342 -7.55 -14.25 4.71
N ARG A 343 -7.07 -13.49 5.72
CA ARG A 343 -7.45 -13.54 7.16
C ARG A 343 -6.73 -14.59 8.02
N MET A 344 -5.91 -15.46 7.43
CA MET A 344 -5.04 -16.35 8.20
C MET A 344 -3.61 -15.79 8.22
N PRO A 345 -2.85 -15.93 9.33
CA PRO A 345 -1.44 -15.57 9.34
C PRO A 345 -0.63 -16.42 8.32
N PRO A 346 0.43 -15.87 7.69
CA PRO A 346 0.85 -14.45 7.66
C PRO A 346 0.24 -13.70 6.46
N TYR A 347 -1.01 -14.00 6.08
CA TYR A 347 -1.63 -13.55 4.83
C TYR A 347 -2.64 -12.40 5.02
N VAL A 348 -2.69 -11.77 6.20
CA VAL A 348 -3.61 -10.66 6.45
C VAL A 348 -3.10 -9.40 5.76
N PRO A 349 -3.86 -8.81 4.81
CA PRO A 349 -3.42 -7.64 4.07
C PRO A 349 -2.96 -6.51 5.00
N SER A 350 -1.85 -5.86 4.70
CA SER A 350 -1.26 -4.74 5.45
C SER A 350 -0.81 -5.05 6.88
N LEU A 351 -1.60 -5.75 7.69
CA LEU A 351 -1.35 -6.06 9.10
C LEU A 351 -0.25 -7.11 9.29
N SER A 352 -0.28 -8.22 8.53
CA SER A 352 0.79 -9.22 8.61
C SER A 352 2.12 -8.66 8.10
N ASN A 353 2.09 -7.84 7.04
CA ASN A 353 3.25 -7.12 6.54
C ASN A 353 3.84 -6.18 7.59
N TRP A 354 2.98 -5.40 8.27
CA TRP A 354 3.42 -4.57 9.38
C TRP A 354 4.00 -5.39 10.53
N PHE A 355 3.37 -6.50 10.89
CA PHE A 355 3.80 -7.36 11.99
C PHE A 355 5.18 -7.96 11.76
N HIS A 356 5.42 -8.49 10.57
CA HIS A 356 6.62 -9.25 10.29
C HIS A 356 7.80 -8.41 9.82
N ASP A 357 7.56 -7.23 9.23
CA ASP A 357 8.59 -6.51 8.50
C ASP A 357 8.69 -5.00 8.85
N LEU A 358 7.57 -4.27 9.00
CA LEU A 358 7.63 -2.83 9.30
C LEU A 358 7.76 -2.51 10.80
N ALA A 359 7.04 -3.21 11.68
CA ALA A 359 7.20 -3.09 13.13
C ALA A 359 8.66 -3.36 13.60
N PRO A 360 9.33 -4.45 13.16
CA PRO A 360 10.73 -4.65 13.50
C PRO A 360 11.67 -3.62 12.87
N TYR A 361 11.33 -3.02 11.72
CA TYR A 361 12.07 -1.86 11.21
C TYR A 361 12.03 -0.70 12.21
N HIS A 362 10.87 -0.36 12.75
CA HIS A 362 10.77 0.69 13.78
C HIS A 362 11.63 0.33 15.02
N MET A 363 11.54 -0.91 15.51
CA MET A 363 12.28 -1.34 16.70
C MET A 363 13.80 -1.38 16.49
N CYS A 364 14.27 -2.06 15.44
CA CYS A 364 15.68 -2.29 15.18
C CYS A 364 16.37 -1.08 14.56
N CYS A 365 15.82 -0.54 13.47
CA CYS A 365 16.44 0.57 12.74
C CYS A 365 16.20 1.91 13.40
N ARG A 366 14.92 2.22 13.72
CA ARG A 366 14.57 3.58 14.11
C ARG A 366 14.84 3.89 15.58
N PHE A 367 14.57 2.94 16.46
CA PHE A 367 14.65 3.16 17.91
C PHE A 367 15.94 2.63 18.53
N ALA A 368 16.41 1.46 18.10
CA ALA A 368 17.64 0.87 18.62
C ALA A 368 18.90 1.32 17.86
N ASP A 369 18.77 1.90 16.67
CA ASP A 369 19.88 2.26 15.77
C ASP A 369 20.79 1.04 15.46
N GLN A 370 20.17 -0.13 15.28
CA GLN A 370 20.81 -1.42 15.01
C GLN A 370 20.09 -2.15 13.87
N CYS A 371 20.12 -1.55 12.67
CA CYS A 371 19.49 -2.13 11.47
C CYS A 371 20.06 -3.47 11.02
N SER A 372 21.32 -3.77 11.36
CA SER A 372 22.00 -5.01 10.97
C SER A 372 21.18 -6.26 11.30
N PHE A 373 20.53 -6.30 12.47
CA PHE A 373 19.66 -7.42 12.84
C PHE A 373 18.47 -7.62 11.89
N LEU A 374 17.89 -6.53 11.35
CA LEU A 374 16.83 -6.61 10.36
C LEU A 374 17.39 -7.12 9.03
N PHE A 375 18.49 -6.53 8.56
CA PHE A 375 19.08 -6.85 7.25
C PHE A 375 19.60 -8.29 7.17
N TRP A 376 20.20 -8.83 8.24
CA TRP A 376 20.56 -10.25 8.32
C TRP A 376 19.38 -11.20 8.16
N ARG A 377 18.16 -10.77 8.56
CA ARG A 377 16.93 -11.56 8.39
C ARG A 377 16.20 -11.27 7.09
N ARG A 378 16.50 -10.13 6.45
CA ARG A 378 15.80 -9.60 5.29
C ARG A 378 16.82 -9.15 4.25
N GLN A 379 17.60 -10.12 3.78
CA GLN A 379 18.58 -9.88 2.74
C GLN A 379 17.88 -9.57 1.41
N THR A 380 18.26 -8.48 0.74
CA THR A 380 17.74 -8.12 -0.58
C THR A 380 17.94 -9.28 -1.56
N ARG A 381 16.94 -9.56 -2.41
CA ARG A 381 17.13 -10.53 -3.49
C ARG A 381 18.11 -9.97 -4.52
N SER A 382 19.21 -10.69 -4.75
CA SER A 382 20.21 -10.30 -5.74
C SER A 382 19.66 -10.33 -7.17
N CYS A 383 20.28 -9.56 -8.05
CA CYS A 383 19.95 -9.56 -9.48
C CYS A 383 20.69 -10.63 -10.29
N GLN A 384 21.54 -11.45 -9.66
CA GLN A 384 22.29 -12.53 -10.33
C GLN A 384 21.38 -13.52 -11.08
N ASP A 385 20.22 -13.85 -10.50
CA ASP A 385 19.24 -14.78 -11.09
C ASP A 385 18.15 -14.06 -11.90
N TYR A 386 18.24 -12.73 -12.04
CA TYR A 386 17.25 -11.96 -12.78
C TYR A 386 17.40 -12.18 -14.28
N THR A 387 16.32 -12.65 -14.90
CA THR A 387 16.21 -12.75 -16.36
C THR A 387 15.27 -11.66 -16.86
N PRO A 388 15.72 -10.72 -17.70
CA PRO A 388 14.85 -9.66 -18.22
C PRO A 388 13.73 -10.27 -19.08
N PRO A 389 12.54 -9.65 -19.11
CA PRO A 389 11.45 -10.13 -19.94
C PRO A 389 11.87 -10.11 -21.42
N THR A 390 11.65 -11.23 -22.12
CA THR A 390 11.97 -11.32 -23.55
C THR A 390 11.00 -10.47 -24.36
N SER A 391 11.51 -9.56 -25.17
CA SER A 391 10.68 -8.82 -26.14
C SER A 391 10.08 -9.78 -27.16
N GLY A 392 8.77 -10.00 -27.09
CA GLY A 392 8.03 -10.76 -28.11
C GLY A 392 7.89 -9.94 -29.39
N GLY A 393 8.73 -10.19 -30.38
CA GLY A 393 8.56 -9.65 -31.73
C GLY A 393 7.55 -10.48 -32.51
N VAL A 394 6.35 -9.94 -32.76
CA VAL A 394 5.46 -10.51 -33.77
C VAL A 394 6.04 -10.20 -35.15
N ALA A 395 6.74 -11.16 -35.75
CA ALA A 395 7.12 -11.10 -37.15
C ALA A 395 5.84 -11.22 -38.00
N THR A 396 5.25 -10.09 -38.37
CA THR A 396 4.32 -10.07 -39.49
C THR A 396 5.15 -10.37 -40.74
N THR A 397 4.83 -11.48 -41.41
CA THR A 397 5.39 -11.78 -42.72
C THR A 397 5.14 -10.59 -43.62
N ARG A 398 6.23 -9.95 -44.09
CA ARG A 398 6.22 -8.89 -45.10
C ARG A 398 5.37 -9.35 -46.27
N ASP A 399 4.19 -8.76 -46.39
CA ASP A 399 3.64 -8.29 -47.65
C ASP A 399 2.59 -7.22 -47.34
N LEU A 400 2.76 -6.04 -47.97
CA LEU A 400 1.90 -4.85 -47.93
C LEU A 400 2.11 -3.86 -46.77
N ILE A 401 3.28 -3.22 -46.73
CA ILE A 401 3.38 -1.83 -46.25
C ILE A 401 3.94 -0.99 -47.40
N ASN A 402 3.05 -0.44 -48.21
CA ASN A 402 3.35 0.76 -48.98
C ASN A 402 2.51 1.91 -48.39
N ASN A 403 3.23 2.88 -47.81
CA ASN A 403 2.78 4.22 -47.44
C ASN A 403 1.71 4.35 -46.34
N ALA A 404 2.17 4.42 -45.08
CA ALA A 404 1.54 5.30 -44.11
C ALA A 404 2.57 5.81 -43.10
N ARG A 405 2.78 7.13 -43.10
CA ARG A 405 3.52 7.83 -42.04
C ARG A 405 2.74 7.66 -40.74
N LEU A 406 3.37 7.09 -39.71
CA LEU A 406 2.84 7.02 -38.35
C LEU A 406 2.81 8.44 -37.76
N LEU A 407 1.64 9.07 -37.76
CA LEU A 407 1.33 10.21 -36.92
C LEU A 407 0.48 9.66 -35.76
N ILE A 408 1.11 9.55 -34.59
CA ILE A 408 0.46 9.14 -33.35
C ILE A 408 -0.55 10.22 -32.96
N TRP A 409 -1.84 9.90 -33.06
CA TRP A 409 -2.92 10.66 -32.43
C TRP A 409 -3.59 9.78 -31.36
N ARG A 410 -3.74 10.35 -30.16
CA ARG A 410 -4.13 9.67 -28.90
C ARG A 410 -5.60 9.26 -28.78
N TYR A 411 -6.44 9.42 -29.80
CA TYR A 411 -7.85 9.02 -29.78
C TYR A 411 -8.32 8.67 -31.20
N LEU A 412 -8.83 7.45 -31.41
CA LEU A 412 -9.50 7.07 -32.64
C LEU A 412 -11.03 7.16 -32.45
N TYR A 413 -11.68 7.98 -33.27
CA TYR A 413 -13.14 8.08 -33.30
C TYR A 413 -13.68 7.24 -34.46
N PHE A 414 -14.56 6.28 -34.19
CA PHE A 414 -15.32 5.61 -35.24
C PHE A 414 -16.74 6.18 -35.32
N ILE A 415 -17.19 6.47 -36.54
CA ILE A 415 -18.59 6.75 -36.86
C ILE A 415 -19.07 5.52 -37.64
N VAL A 416 -20.00 4.76 -37.06
CA VAL A 416 -20.72 3.73 -37.82
C VAL A 416 -21.91 4.44 -38.45
N THR A 417 -21.82 4.74 -39.75
CA THR A 417 -22.96 5.20 -40.56
C THR A 417 -23.80 4.04 -41.03
#